data_AF-A0A929EZT9-F1
#
_entry.id   AF-A0A929EZT9-F1
#
_cell.length_a   1.000
_cell.length_b   1.000
_cell.length_c   1.000
_cell.angle_alpha   90.00
_cell.angle_beta   90.00
_cell.angle_gamma   90.00
#
_symmetry.space_group_name_H-M   'P 1'
#
loop_
_entity.id
_entity.type
_entity.pdbx_description
1 polymer ?
#
loop_
_entity_poly.entity_id
_entity_poly.type
_entity_poly.pdbx_seq_one_letter_code
_entity_poly.pdbx_strand_id
1 'polypeptide(L)'
;MFKLSSKGYSLRILCATLSIFIFLVSGCKEDSKQALKTTPGAVSKEENKQKVLKIFVDIDTQKKLQSSADQGFKPWKNDAVEVAKECIIGKGIGAPGESTILSEDDSKTVVRVATKKEGSFNITLKRLVRPGGIWTATEIERAE
;
A
#
# COMPACT_ATOMS: atom_id res chain seq x y z
N MET A 1 48.03 -42.19 3.05
CA MET A 1 47.24 -41.92 4.27
C MET A 1 45.83 -41.55 3.83
N PHE A 2 44.85 -42.40 4.15
CA PHE A 2 43.45 -42.29 3.75
C PHE A 2 42.73 -41.16 4.50
N LYS A 3 41.83 -40.43 3.81
CA LYS A 3 40.41 -40.42 4.18
C LYS A 3 39.53 -39.75 3.12
N LEU A 4 38.62 -40.55 2.56
CA LEU A 4 37.33 -40.09 2.07
C LEU A 4 36.52 -39.50 3.23
N SER A 5 35.74 -38.46 2.98
CA SER A 5 34.44 -38.22 3.62
C SER A 5 33.81 -36.99 2.96
N SER A 6 32.52 -36.85 2.70
CA SER A 6 31.36 -37.71 2.52
C SER A 6 30.27 -36.70 2.11
N LYS A 7 29.46 -37.06 1.13
CA LYS A 7 28.32 -36.26 0.65
C LYS A 7 27.32 -36.05 1.79
N GLY A 8 26.74 -34.85 1.85
CA GLY A 8 25.59 -34.53 2.70
C GLY A 8 24.60 -33.67 1.92
N TYR A 9 23.97 -34.28 0.90
CA TYR A 9 22.87 -33.62 0.18
C TYR A 9 21.67 -33.50 1.10
N SER A 10 21.26 -32.25 1.35
CA SER A 10 20.01 -31.91 2.02
C SER A 10 18.84 -32.26 1.10
N LEU A 11 18.20 -33.39 1.34
CA LEU A 11 16.99 -33.80 0.63
C LEU A 11 15.98 -34.35 1.64
N ARG A 12 15.22 -33.44 2.26
CA ARG A 12 13.97 -33.76 2.94
C ARG A 12 12.83 -33.21 2.11
N ILE A 13 12.44 -33.96 1.09
CA ILE A 13 11.18 -33.85 0.38
C ILE A 13 10.44 -35.17 0.61
N LEU A 14 9.33 -35.11 1.34
CA LEU A 14 8.17 -36.02 1.27
C LEU A 14 7.10 -35.42 2.19
N CYS A 15 6.08 -34.74 1.68
CA CYS A 15 4.85 -35.22 1.01
C CYS A 15 3.69 -35.51 1.97
N ALA A 16 2.56 -34.86 1.64
CA ALA A 16 1.16 -35.26 1.86
C ALA A 16 0.68 -35.30 3.33
N THR A 17 -0.36 -34.57 3.72
CA THR A 17 -1.76 -34.74 3.29
C THR A 17 -2.52 -33.44 3.63
N LEU A 18 -3.22 -32.79 2.69
CA LEU A 18 -4.59 -33.08 2.24
C LEU A 18 -5.63 -33.06 3.38
N SER A 19 -6.28 -31.92 3.59
CA SER A 19 -7.67 -31.85 4.07
C SER A 19 -8.29 -30.52 3.67
N ILE A 20 -8.93 -30.59 2.51
CA ILE A 20 -9.94 -29.65 2.02
C ILE A 20 -11.15 -29.76 2.94
N PHE A 21 -11.59 -28.66 3.55
CA PHE A 21 -12.95 -28.54 4.06
C PHE A 21 -13.61 -27.34 3.37
N ILE A 22 -14.40 -27.65 2.36
CA ILE A 22 -15.39 -26.78 1.72
C ILE A 22 -16.67 -26.91 2.55
N PHE A 23 -17.15 -25.79 3.10
CA PHE A 23 -18.56 -25.59 3.49
C PHE A 23 -18.93 -24.18 3.01
N LEU A 24 -19.59 -24.07 1.85
CA LEU A 24 -21.05 -24.03 1.65
C LEU A 24 -21.71 -22.71 2.11
N VAL A 25 -21.88 -21.85 1.10
CA VAL A 25 -22.99 -20.95 0.76
C VAL A 25 -24.15 -20.78 1.75
N SER A 26 -24.38 -19.53 2.15
CA SER A 26 -25.68 -18.85 2.32
C SER A 26 -25.36 -17.35 2.39
N GLY A 27 -25.84 -16.44 1.55
CA GLY A 27 -27.13 -16.35 0.87
C GLY A 27 -27.92 -15.21 1.51
N CYS A 28 -27.92 -14.03 0.87
CA CYS A 28 -28.86 -12.88 0.96
C CYS A 28 -28.10 -11.59 0.60
N LYS A 29 -28.58 -10.60 -0.17
CA LYS A 29 -29.68 -10.40 -1.12
C LYS A 29 -29.29 -9.10 -1.84
N GLU A 30 -29.42 -9.04 -3.17
CA GLU A 30 -29.34 -7.78 -3.91
C GLU A 30 -30.69 -7.06 -3.79
N ASP A 31 -30.66 -5.79 -3.38
CA ASP A 31 -31.78 -4.87 -3.59
C ASP A 31 -31.27 -3.60 -4.28
N SER A 32 -31.96 -3.29 -5.37
CA SER A 32 -31.64 -2.25 -6.33
C SER A 32 -32.30 -0.91 -5.97
N LYS A 33 -31.70 0.17 -6.51
CA LYS A 33 -32.26 1.50 -6.80
C LYS A 33 -32.38 2.49 -5.62
N GLN A 34 -31.56 3.53 -5.71
CA GLN A 34 -32.11 4.89 -5.83
C GLN A 34 -31.27 5.71 -6.82
N ALA A 35 -31.93 6.10 -7.90
CA ALA A 35 -31.48 7.14 -8.80
C ALA A 35 -31.82 8.50 -8.20
N LEU A 36 -30.88 9.43 -8.22
CA LEU A 36 -31.19 10.86 -8.22
C LEU A 36 -30.42 11.50 -9.38
N LYS A 37 -31.20 11.87 -10.40
CA LYS A 37 -30.80 12.70 -11.55
C LYS A 37 -30.73 14.16 -11.10
N THR A 38 -29.77 14.90 -11.64
CA THR A 38 -29.98 16.17 -12.41
C THR A 38 -28.63 16.64 -12.97
N THR A 39 -28.29 16.35 -14.23
CA THR A 39 -28.43 17.17 -15.48
C THR A 39 -27.22 18.11 -15.75
N PRO A 40 -27.00 18.56 -17.02
CA PRO A 40 -25.69 18.53 -17.66
C PRO A 40 -25.19 19.93 -18.04
N GLY A 41 -23.95 20.01 -18.50
CA GLY A 41 -23.49 21.12 -19.33
C GLY A 41 -22.36 21.94 -18.71
N ALA A 42 -21.14 21.70 -19.19
CA ALA A 42 -20.34 22.68 -19.91
C ALA A 42 -18.96 22.08 -20.15
N VAL A 43 -18.66 21.80 -21.42
CA VAL A 43 -17.31 21.50 -21.89
C VAL A 43 -16.48 22.77 -21.76
N SER A 44 -15.38 22.69 -21.02
CA SER A 44 -14.25 23.60 -21.16
C SER A 44 -12.95 22.80 -21.15
N LYS A 45 -12.39 22.69 -22.36
CA LYS A 45 -10.99 22.52 -22.78
C LYS A 45 -9.99 21.91 -21.78
N GLU A 46 -9.58 20.69 -22.10
CA GLU A 46 -8.19 20.22 -22.23
C GLU A 46 -7.08 21.02 -21.52
N GLU A 47 -6.71 20.53 -20.33
CA GLU A 47 -5.36 20.56 -19.79
C GLU A 47 -5.09 19.15 -19.23
N ASN A 48 -3.85 18.68 -19.35
CA ASN A 48 -3.40 17.33 -18.98
C ASN A 48 -3.73 17.00 -17.51
N LYS A 49 -4.91 16.38 -17.27
CA LYS A 49 -5.40 16.05 -15.93
C LYS A 49 -4.67 14.83 -15.38
N GLN A 50 -3.52 15.03 -14.74
CA GLN A 50 -2.92 14.03 -13.85
C GLN A 50 -3.99 13.53 -12.86
N LYS A 51 -4.29 12.24 -12.94
CA LYS A 51 -5.32 11.59 -12.12
C LYS A 51 -4.80 11.42 -10.68
N VAL A 52 -5.10 12.38 -9.81
CA VAL A 52 -4.81 12.28 -8.37
C VAL A 52 -5.78 11.29 -7.72
N LEU A 53 -5.25 10.23 -7.12
CA LEU A 53 -5.99 9.21 -6.37
C LEU A 53 -5.94 9.53 -4.88
N LYS A 54 -7.06 9.99 -4.31
CA LYS A 54 -7.21 10.19 -2.87
C LYS A 54 -7.52 8.87 -2.16
N ILE A 55 -6.80 8.58 -1.09
CA ILE A 55 -6.96 7.37 -0.29
C ILE A 55 -7.87 7.72 0.89
N PHE A 56 -8.98 6.98 1.02
CA PHE A 56 -9.79 7.05 2.23
C PHE A 56 -9.04 6.40 3.39
N VAL A 57 -8.94 7.14 4.50
CA VAL A 57 -8.23 6.69 5.70
C VAL A 57 -9.18 6.74 6.90
N ASP A 58 -9.39 5.59 7.52
CA ASP A 58 -10.12 5.45 8.78
C ASP A 58 -9.23 5.86 9.96
N ILE A 59 -9.66 6.87 10.72
CA ILE A 59 -8.87 7.46 11.81
C ILE A 59 -8.71 6.49 12.99
N ASP A 60 -9.72 5.69 13.32
CA ASP A 60 -9.63 4.75 14.46
C ASP A 60 -8.65 3.61 14.16
N THR A 61 -8.58 3.19 12.90
CA THR A 61 -7.56 2.26 12.41
C THR A 61 -6.17 2.88 12.49
N GLN A 62 -6.00 4.16 12.14
CA GLN A 62 -4.70 4.83 12.31
C GLN A 62 -4.29 4.96 13.77
N LYS A 63 -5.22 5.23 14.70
CA LYS A 63 -4.92 5.25 16.14
C LYS A 63 -4.42 3.88 16.63
N LYS A 64 -5.05 2.79 16.19
CA LYS A 64 -4.58 1.42 16.51
C LYS A 64 -3.18 1.16 15.96
N LEU A 65 -2.92 1.55 14.70
CA LEU A 65 -1.60 1.42 14.09
C LEU A 65 -0.54 2.26 14.81
N GLN A 66 -0.88 3.49 15.22
CA GLN A 66 0.00 4.33 16.03
C GLN A 66 0.32 3.65 17.37
N SER A 67 -0.69 3.14 18.08
CA SER A 67 -0.46 2.43 19.33
C SER A 67 0.42 1.20 19.17
N SER A 68 0.30 0.46 18.05
CA SER A 68 1.20 -0.66 17.75
C SER A 68 2.63 -0.18 17.45
N ALA A 69 2.80 0.91 16.70
CA ALA A 69 4.10 1.51 16.43
C ALA A 69 4.80 2.00 17.71
N ASP A 70 4.04 2.60 18.63
CA ASP A 70 4.55 3.05 19.93
C ASP A 70 5.03 1.89 20.81
N GLN A 71 4.44 0.71 20.63
CA GLN A 71 4.88 -0.54 21.28
C GLN A 71 6.08 -1.20 20.57
N GLY A 72 6.61 -0.57 19.51
CA GLY A 72 7.74 -1.08 18.73
C GLY A 72 7.35 -2.04 17.60
N PHE A 73 6.06 -2.25 17.32
CA PHE A 73 5.63 -3.05 16.18
C PHE A 73 5.63 -2.20 14.90
N LYS A 74 6.12 -2.75 13.78
CA LYS A 74 6.21 -2.03 12.49
C LYS A 74 6.97 -0.68 12.60
N PRO A 75 8.22 -0.68 13.10
CA PRO A 75 9.00 0.56 13.29
C PRO A 75 9.21 1.34 11.97
N TRP A 76 9.18 0.64 10.83
CA TRP A 76 9.27 1.23 9.49
C TRP A 76 8.13 2.20 9.15
N LYS A 77 7.01 2.20 9.91
CA LYS A 77 5.92 3.17 9.73
C LYS A 77 6.34 4.62 10.06
N ASN A 78 7.47 4.80 10.75
CA ASN A 78 8.05 6.12 11.00
C ASN A 78 8.90 6.63 9.83
N ASP A 79 9.24 5.78 8.86
CA ASP A 79 9.98 6.14 7.65
C ASP A 79 9.00 6.39 6.50
N ALA A 80 8.99 7.63 6.01
CA ALA A 80 8.11 8.06 4.92
C ALA A 80 8.35 7.25 3.63
N VAL A 81 9.60 6.88 3.36
CA VAL A 81 9.99 6.16 2.15
C VAL A 81 9.43 4.74 2.17
N GLU A 82 9.56 4.04 3.30
CA GLU A 82 9.05 2.68 3.42
C GLU A 82 7.52 2.64 3.37
N VAL A 83 6.84 3.62 3.98
CA VAL A 83 5.37 3.74 3.84
C VAL A 83 4.94 4.06 2.40
N ALA A 84 5.72 4.88 1.69
CA ALA A 84 5.46 5.18 0.28
C ALA A 84 5.60 3.92 -0.59
N LYS A 85 6.65 3.13 -0.38
CA LYS A 85 6.85 1.84 -1.08
C LYS A 85 5.75 0.84 -0.76
N GLU A 86 5.37 0.70 0.52
CA GLU A 86 4.25 -0.15 0.92
C GLU A 86 2.96 0.29 0.22
N CYS A 87 2.71 1.59 0.07
CA CYS A 87 1.54 2.11 -0.62
C CYS A 87 1.47 1.67 -2.08
N ILE A 88 2.59 1.74 -2.83
CA ILE A 88 2.69 1.26 -4.21
C ILE A 88 2.35 -0.23 -4.31
N ILE A 89 2.91 -1.04 -3.40
CA ILE A 89 2.65 -2.48 -3.34
C ILE A 89 1.18 -2.76 -3.01
N GLY A 90 0.66 -2.11 -1.96
CA GLY A 90 -0.70 -2.31 -1.46
C GLY A 90 -1.80 -1.85 -2.42
N LYS A 91 -1.49 -0.92 -3.34
CA LYS A 91 -2.40 -0.52 -4.42
C LYS A 91 -2.26 -1.36 -5.68
N GLY A 92 -1.32 -2.31 -5.72
CA GLY A 92 -1.08 -3.14 -6.90
C GLY A 92 -0.53 -2.37 -8.09
N ILE A 93 0.10 -1.21 -7.86
CA ILE A 93 0.69 -0.39 -8.93
C ILE A 93 1.95 -1.08 -9.47
N GLY A 94 2.78 -1.67 -8.61
CA GLY A 94 3.93 -2.44 -9.06
C GLY A 94 4.97 -2.70 -7.98
N ALA A 95 6.15 -3.14 -8.41
CA ALA A 95 7.30 -3.25 -7.54
C ALA A 95 7.96 -1.86 -7.39
N PRO A 96 8.11 -1.33 -6.16
CA PRO A 96 8.78 -0.06 -5.94
C PRO A 96 10.28 -0.17 -6.25
N GLY A 97 10.82 0.87 -6.86
CA GLY A 97 12.23 1.04 -7.17
C GLY A 97 12.87 2.14 -6.34
N GLU A 98 13.64 3.00 -7.01
CA GLU A 98 14.26 4.17 -6.39
C GLU A 98 13.21 5.15 -5.86
N SER A 99 13.52 5.76 -4.71
CA SER A 99 12.61 6.65 -4.00
C SER A 99 13.34 7.91 -3.53
N THR A 100 12.72 9.06 -3.70
CA THR A 100 13.28 10.36 -3.35
C THR A 100 12.25 11.18 -2.58
N ILE A 101 12.65 11.78 -1.48
CA ILE A 101 11.81 12.72 -0.73
C ILE A 101 11.84 14.06 -1.48
N LEU A 102 10.68 14.53 -1.95
CA LEU A 102 10.56 15.80 -2.68
C LEU A 102 10.33 16.98 -1.74
N SER A 103 9.59 16.74 -0.66
CA SER A 103 9.26 17.73 0.35
C SER A 103 8.98 17.00 1.65
N GLU A 104 9.47 17.53 2.77
CA GLU A 104 9.21 16.98 4.10
C GLU A 104 8.95 18.12 5.08
N ASP A 105 7.82 18.03 5.75
CA ASP A 105 7.38 18.84 6.87
C ASP A 105 6.97 17.90 8.01
N ASP A 106 6.89 18.40 9.24
CA ASP A 106 6.54 17.57 10.40
C ASP A 106 5.16 16.88 10.26
N SER A 107 4.25 17.49 9.50
CA SER A 107 2.87 17.01 9.31
C SER A 107 2.63 16.31 7.97
N LYS A 108 3.40 16.64 6.94
CA LYS A 108 3.18 16.24 5.54
C LYS A 108 4.51 16.01 4.85
N THR A 109 4.61 14.92 4.10
CA THR A 109 5.76 14.63 3.23
C THR A 109 5.30 14.12 1.88
N VAL A 110 6.08 14.38 0.84
CA VAL A 110 5.83 13.89 -0.51
C VAL A 110 7.05 13.09 -0.94
N VAL A 111 6.82 11.80 -1.20
CA VAL A 111 7.87 10.88 -1.64
C VAL A 111 7.58 10.47 -3.08
N ARG A 112 8.55 10.70 -3.96
CA ARG A 112 8.55 10.15 -5.31
C ARG A 112 9.04 8.72 -5.27
N VAL A 113 8.29 7.79 -5.86
CA VAL A 113 8.66 6.37 -5.98
C VAL A 113 8.61 5.98 -7.45
N ALA A 114 9.74 5.56 -8.01
CA ALA A 114 9.82 5.02 -9.36
C ALA A 114 9.35 3.57 -9.38
N THR A 115 8.65 3.18 -10.44
CA THR A 115 8.32 1.77 -10.73
C THR A 115 8.88 1.40 -12.09
N LYS A 116 9.26 0.13 -12.26
CA LYS A 116 9.86 -0.34 -13.53
C LYS A 116 8.90 -0.33 -14.72
N LYS A 117 7.58 -0.38 -14.48
CA LYS A 117 6.56 -0.58 -15.53
C LYS A 117 5.57 0.57 -15.65
N GLU A 118 5.14 1.14 -14.53
CA GLU A 118 4.05 2.13 -14.48
C GLU A 118 4.54 3.58 -14.44
N GLY A 119 5.86 3.80 -14.43
CA GLY A 119 6.48 5.11 -14.29
C GLY A 119 6.68 5.52 -12.83
N SER A 120 6.85 6.81 -12.60
CA SER A 120 7.09 7.39 -11.27
C SER A 120 5.80 7.93 -10.66
N PHE A 121 5.70 7.87 -9.34
CA PHE A 121 4.54 8.34 -8.59
C PHE A 121 4.96 9.24 -7.44
N ASN A 122 4.27 10.36 -7.26
CA ASN A 122 4.39 11.18 -6.08
C ASN A 122 3.32 10.73 -5.07
N ILE A 123 3.76 10.36 -3.88
CA ILE A 123 2.90 9.86 -2.81
C ILE A 123 2.93 10.87 -1.69
N THR A 124 1.76 11.43 -1.37
CA THR A 124 1.60 12.35 -0.25
C THR A 124 1.29 11.57 1.00
N LEU A 125 2.17 11.67 1.99
CA LEU A 125 1.99 11.08 3.31
C LEU A 125 1.72 12.16 4.34
N LYS A 126 0.94 11.83 5.37
CA LYS A 126 0.61 12.71 6.48
C LYS A 126 0.69 11.95 7.80
N ARG A 127 1.01 12.67 8.88
CA ARG A 127 0.85 12.17 10.25
C ARG A 127 -0.53 12.55 10.75
N LEU A 128 -1.43 11.58 10.81
CA LEU A 128 -2.86 11.83 11.05
C LEU A 128 -3.27 11.78 12.52
N VAL A 129 -2.47 11.12 13.38
CA VAL A 129 -2.82 10.92 14.80
C VAL A 129 -2.18 11.99 15.68
N ARG A 130 -0.87 12.23 15.52
CA ARG A 130 -0.11 13.26 16.26
C ARG A 130 1.18 13.64 15.52
N PRO A 131 1.73 14.84 15.80
CA PRO A 131 3.10 15.20 15.42
C PRO A 131 4.12 14.16 15.89
N GLY A 132 5.16 13.89 15.10
CA GLY A 132 6.14 12.83 15.41
C GLY A 132 5.61 11.39 15.33
N GLY A 133 4.34 11.18 14.97
CA GLY A 133 3.72 9.87 14.81
C GLY A 133 4.07 9.16 13.50
N ILE A 134 3.31 8.11 13.20
CA ILE A 134 3.51 7.31 11.98
C ILE A 134 3.07 8.06 10.73
N TRP A 135 3.69 7.72 9.60
CA TRP A 135 3.26 8.17 8.29
C TRP A 135 2.09 7.35 7.76
N THR A 136 1.14 8.04 7.12
CA THR A 136 0.03 7.43 6.41
C THR A 136 -0.06 8.02 5.01
N ALA A 137 -0.04 7.18 3.97
CA ALA A 137 -0.28 7.62 2.60
C ALA A 137 -1.74 8.08 2.43
N THR A 138 -1.92 9.28 1.88
CA THR A 138 -3.23 9.94 1.72
C THR A 138 -3.57 10.22 0.27
N GLU A 139 -2.57 10.46 -0.58
CA GLU A 139 -2.79 10.76 -2.00
C GLU A 139 -1.68 10.13 -2.84
N ILE A 140 -2.03 9.68 -4.05
CA ILE A 140 -1.09 9.17 -5.04
C ILE A 140 -1.34 9.92 -6.35
N GLU A 141 -0.25 10.39 -6.94
CA GLU A 141 -0.19 11.15 -8.18
C GLU A 141 0.83 10.50 -9.10
N ARG A 142 0.54 10.40 -10.40
CA ARG A 142 1.56 9.97 -11.38
C ARG A 142 2.47 11.15 -11.66
N ALA A 143 3.78 11.00 -11.42
CA ALA A 143 4.77 12.00 -11.76
C ALA A 143 4.98 12.02 -13.28
N GLU A 144 5.00 13.22 -13.86
CA GLU A 144 5.37 13.47 -15.26
C GLU A 144 6.87 13.29 -15.50
#